data_AF-A0A958I6L1-F1
#
_entry.id   AF-A0A958I6L1-F1
#
_cell.length_a   1.000
_cell.length_b   1.000
_cell.length_c   1.000
_cell.angle_alpha   90.00
_cell.angle_beta   90.00
_cell.angle_gamma   90.00
#
_symmetry.space_group_name_H-M   'P 1'
#
loop_
_entity.id
_entity.type
_entity.pdbx_description
1 polymer ?
#
loop_
_entity_poly.entity_id
_entity_poly.type
_entity_poly.pdbx_seq_one_letter_code
_entity_poly.pdbx_strand_id
1 'polypeptide(L)'
;MPIRLTKLKFLFLPLLAAAVVSALLWLLFLRQQLPYNLDLVYRAMNPADEIGPMRLYYYHDFENDGISEFVGLGSDALRTDENKTNSVQIFSSDKRPIDQFLVKGTIANLEYPFFADINQDGVDEVIVATVANDSIFFSIIDRKNLSYLLRDQFVLERTYFRPDHEWGLTVAFSDAIDFDNDGEIEIICNISAGWGLQPRMMAVYDVPEKRIIKYRDLPYTQPYYTFYDLNQDGEPEYILNGGYAMANMLEKNGQHDWTAWLHYLDKDLNPLRPPLQGGSEYSAFRALPILYENEPALFVIHFINSPMQTWLRIYNSNFQEICQRVFPNARIWSSKARVGVKHNSSILKEPVKTPIVLTQQSGNNYELIKVDLNLDVIDRVSFASGKKIMGDNIFANFPSEKVNSFILQTTHELFIYDDNMQIIAKWERPEDLNKPLAGLSLRARADGSYRIVASAPELIELDVLPNRIFAWRYFLLAGAFFGLFCAVFFANRMVANSRENHQIGQMMLGHTRIGVAKITQSGEIGSFNPALLRLLEIAEPTKNDRIETVFANYPDLQQSIDNAMKSNEPLEQKIVEKPQLSVRLSPIESTGN
;
A
#
# COMPACT_ATOMS: atom_id res chain seq x y z
N MET A 1 -27.72 23.38 51.27
CA MET A 1 -27.38 24.24 50.12
C MET A 1 -27.07 23.40 48.89
N PRO A 2 -27.99 23.25 47.92
CA PRO A 2 -27.82 22.41 46.74
C PRO A 2 -27.17 23.19 45.59
N ILE A 3 -25.87 23.50 45.68
CA ILE A 3 -25.13 24.14 44.57
C ILE A 3 -24.43 23.11 43.66
N ARG A 4 -24.39 21.81 43.99
CA ARG A 4 -23.28 20.97 43.49
C ARG A 4 -23.47 20.13 42.23
N LEU A 5 -24.67 20.01 41.64
CA LEU A 5 -24.88 19.13 40.46
C LEU A 5 -25.13 19.87 39.14
N THR A 6 -25.76 21.04 39.15
CA THR A 6 -26.09 21.79 37.91
C THR A 6 -24.85 22.46 37.29
N LYS A 7 -23.95 23.01 38.10
CA LYS A 7 -22.67 23.58 37.62
C LYS A 7 -21.76 22.51 37.00
N LEU A 8 -21.75 21.30 37.57
CA LEU A 8 -20.95 20.19 37.06
C LEU A 8 -21.44 19.73 35.67
N LYS A 9 -22.76 19.63 35.48
CA LYS A 9 -23.36 19.31 34.17
C LYS A 9 -23.01 20.34 33.09
N PHE A 10 -22.93 21.62 33.47
CA PHE A 10 -22.62 22.71 32.54
C PHE A 10 -21.18 22.66 32.02
N LEU A 11 -20.23 22.15 32.81
CA LEU A 11 -18.83 21.96 32.38
C LEU A 11 -18.63 20.61 31.66
N PHE A 12 -19.35 19.58 32.09
CA PHE A 12 -19.15 18.22 31.59
C PHE A 12 -19.73 18.00 30.19
N LEU A 13 -20.92 18.54 29.89
CA LEU A 13 -21.59 18.31 28.60
C LEU A 13 -20.77 18.85 27.41
N PRO A 14 -20.22 20.08 27.46
CA PRO A 14 -19.41 20.61 26.37
C PRO A 14 -18.06 19.88 26.25
N LEU A 15 -17.46 19.48 27.38
CA LEU A 15 -16.25 18.65 27.39
C LEU A 15 -16.49 17.30 26.69
N LEU A 16 -17.61 16.64 26.99
CA LEU A 16 -17.99 15.39 26.35
C LEU A 16 -18.24 15.60 24.85
N ALA A 17 -18.94 16.66 24.46
CA ALA A 17 -19.18 16.99 23.06
C ALA A 17 -17.86 17.25 22.30
N ALA A 18 -16.93 18.01 22.89
CA ALA A 18 -15.60 18.24 22.32
C ALA A 18 -14.82 16.93 22.17
N ALA A 19 -14.91 16.04 23.16
CA ALA A 19 -14.26 14.74 23.11
C ALA A 19 -14.82 13.85 22.00
N VAL A 20 -16.15 13.80 21.84
CA VAL A 20 -16.81 13.05 20.76
C VAL A 20 -16.44 13.60 19.39
N VAL A 21 -16.50 14.92 19.19
CA VAL A 21 -16.12 15.56 17.91
C VAL A 21 -14.65 15.29 17.61
N SER A 22 -13.77 15.41 18.60
CA SER A 22 -12.34 15.11 18.42
C SER A 22 -12.11 13.64 18.10
N ALA A 23 -12.83 12.71 18.72
CA ALA A 23 -12.74 11.28 18.42
C ALA A 23 -13.27 10.95 17.02
N LEU A 24 -14.28 11.66 16.52
CA LEU A 24 -14.75 11.51 15.14
C LEU A 24 -13.74 12.07 14.13
N LEU A 25 -13.22 13.27 14.39
CA LEU A 25 -12.14 13.85 13.57
C LEU A 25 -10.88 12.96 13.60
N TRP A 26 -10.58 12.36 14.75
CA TRP A 26 -9.52 11.38 14.92
C TRP A 26 -9.72 10.16 14.03
N LEU A 27 -10.91 9.55 14.08
CA LEU A 27 -11.26 8.40 13.25
C LEU A 27 -11.24 8.72 11.76
N LEU A 28 -11.62 9.94 11.37
CA LEU A 28 -11.58 10.37 9.97
C LEU A 28 -10.15 10.68 9.50
N PHE A 29 -9.35 11.38 10.31
CA PHE A 29 -8.02 11.83 9.91
C PHE A 29 -6.97 10.72 10.03
N LEU A 30 -6.89 10.03 11.17
CA LEU A 30 -5.85 9.00 11.36
C LEU A 30 -6.06 7.80 10.46
N ARG A 31 -7.30 7.44 10.15
CA ARG A 31 -7.59 6.30 9.28
C ARG A 31 -7.13 6.53 7.84
N GLN A 32 -6.94 7.79 7.44
CA GLN A 32 -6.47 8.15 6.11
C GLN A 32 -4.95 8.35 6.05
N GLN A 33 -4.28 8.57 7.17
CA GLN A 33 -2.83 8.77 7.19
C GLN A 33 -2.12 7.42 7.19
N LEU A 34 -1.38 7.15 6.12
CA LEU A 34 -0.53 5.97 5.99
C LEU A 34 0.92 6.30 6.41
N PRO A 35 1.68 5.31 6.93
CA PRO A 35 3.10 5.47 7.27
C PRO A 35 3.97 5.99 6.14
N TYR A 36 3.65 5.65 4.89
CA TYR A 36 4.39 6.07 3.71
C TYR A 36 3.48 6.72 2.66
N ASN A 37 4.05 7.67 1.94
CA ASN A 37 3.48 8.24 0.72
C ASN A 37 4.16 7.60 -0.49
N LEU A 38 3.39 7.47 -1.57
CA LEU A 38 3.88 7.03 -2.86
C LEU A 38 3.76 8.19 -3.84
N ASP A 39 4.89 8.84 -4.08
CA ASP A 39 4.94 10.06 -4.89
C ASP A 39 5.42 9.71 -6.29
N LEU A 40 4.62 10.03 -7.31
CA LEU A 40 5.00 9.86 -8.71
C LEU A 40 6.10 10.87 -9.06
N VAL A 41 7.33 10.37 -9.21
CA VAL A 41 8.51 11.21 -9.50
C VAL A 41 8.93 11.16 -10.95
N TYR A 42 8.54 10.11 -11.68
CA TYR A 42 8.84 9.98 -13.09
C TYR A 42 7.71 9.24 -13.80
N ARG A 43 7.38 9.72 -15.01
CA ARG A 43 6.39 9.11 -15.89
C ARG A 43 6.79 9.40 -17.33
N ALA A 44 7.09 8.34 -18.09
CA ALA A 44 7.27 8.43 -19.54
C ALA A 44 6.10 7.74 -20.25
N MET A 45 5.26 8.52 -20.92
CA MET A 45 4.10 8.03 -21.69
C MET A 45 4.52 7.11 -22.85
N ASN A 46 5.68 7.40 -23.42
CA ASN A 46 6.34 6.56 -24.39
C ASN A 46 7.82 6.51 -24.02
N PRO A 47 8.27 5.46 -23.31
CA PRO A 47 9.69 5.31 -22.99
C PRO A 47 10.56 5.35 -24.25
N ALA A 48 9.98 5.02 -25.42
CA ALA A 48 10.64 5.14 -26.71
C ALA A 48 11.11 6.55 -27.06
N ASP A 49 10.40 7.58 -26.62
CA ASP A 49 10.69 8.97 -26.99
C ASP A 49 11.82 9.57 -26.13
N GLU A 50 12.04 9.06 -24.92
CA GLU A 50 13.08 9.56 -24.00
C GLU A 50 14.31 8.64 -23.93
N ILE A 51 14.11 7.32 -24.00
CA ILE A 51 15.15 6.31 -23.74
C ILE A 51 15.38 5.40 -24.96
N GLY A 52 14.59 5.56 -26.04
CA GLY A 52 14.66 4.72 -27.24
C GLY A 52 13.70 3.52 -27.20
N PRO A 53 13.41 2.86 -28.35
CA PRO A 53 12.28 1.94 -28.57
C PRO A 53 12.35 0.60 -27.82
N MET A 54 12.54 0.67 -26.52
CA MET A 54 12.62 -0.46 -25.63
C MET A 54 11.25 -0.84 -25.10
N ARG A 55 11.01 -2.15 -25.07
CA ARG A 55 9.73 -2.72 -24.64
C ARG A 55 9.70 -3.00 -23.16
N LEU A 56 10.85 -3.32 -22.57
CA LEU A 56 10.97 -3.83 -21.21
C LEU A 56 12.21 -3.22 -20.54
N TYR A 57 12.08 -2.87 -19.26
CA TYR A 57 13.12 -2.26 -18.44
C TYR A 57 13.24 -3.04 -17.13
N TYR A 58 14.47 -3.33 -16.73
CA TYR A 58 14.79 -4.12 -15.55
C TYR A 58 15.84 -3.40 -14.73
N TYR A 59 15.63 -3.31 -13.41
CA TYR A 59 16.61 -2.75 -12.48
C TYR A 59 17.38 -3.87 -11.83
N HIS A 60 18.70 -3.71 -11.77
CA HIS A 60 19.60 -4.67 -11.14
C HIS A 60 20.78 -3.94 -10.52
N ASP A 61 21.19 -4.37 -9.33
CA ASP A 61 22.37 -3.86 -8.61
C ASP A 61 23.56 -4.73 -9.01
N PHE A 62 24.24 -4.34 -10.09
CA PHE A 62 25.31 -5.15 -10.69
C PHE A 62 26.53 -5.28 -9.79
N GLU A 63 26.86 -4.23 -9.04
CA GLU A 63 28.06 -4.15 -8.22
C GLU A 63 27.79 -4.58 -6.76
N ASN A 64 26.55 -4.96 -6.45
CA ASN A 64 26.11 -5.33 -5.10
C ASN A 64 26.34 -4.21 -4.06
N ASP A 65 26.29 -2.95 -4.49
CA ASP A 65 26.57 -1.76 -3.68
C ASP A 65 25.29 -1.13 -3.08
N GLY A 66 24.13 -1.70 -3.39
CA GLY A 66 22.81 -1.22 -2.99
C GLY A 66 22.23 -0.17 -3.94
N ILE A 67 22.86 0.10 -5.09
CA ILE A 67 22.38 1.03 -6.10
C ILE A 67 22.07 0.27 -7.37
N SER A 68 20.80 0.25 -7.78
CA SER A 68 20.44 -0.43 -9.02
C SER A 68 20.68 0.46 -10.25
N GLU A 69 21.42 -0.07 -11.22
CA GLU A 69 21.37 0.32 -12.63
C GLU A 69 20.12 -0.23 -13.31
N PHE A 70 19.98 0.02 -14.61
CA PHE A 70 18.96 -0.66 -15.39
C PHE A 70 19.43 -1.14 -16.76
N VAL A 71 18.78 -2.20 -17.19
CA VAL A 71 18.88 -2.80 -18.50
C VAL A 71 17.56 -2.64 -19.22
N GLY A 72 17.63 -2.19 -20.45
CA GLY A 72 16.47 -2.14 -21.31
C GLY A 72 16.63 -3.06 -22.51
N LEU A 73 15.52 -3.72 -22.86
CA LEU A 73 15.44 -4.65 -23.99
C LEU A 73 14.67 -3.98 -25.14
N GLY A 74 15.39 -3.71 -26.21
CA GLY A 74 14.89 -3.08 -27.42
C GLY A 74 14.67 -4.08 -28.54
N SER A 75 13.51 -4.00 -29.19
CA SER A 75 13.32 -4.56 -30.51
C SER A 75 13.48 -3.46 -31.52
N ASP A 76 14.39 -3.62 -32.49
CA ASP A 76 14.46 -2.70 -33.63
C ASP A 76 13.18 -2.87 -34.48
N ALA A 77 12.15 -2.10 -34.13
CA ALA A 77 10.84 -2.14 -34.77
C ALA A 77 10.89 -1.63 -36.22
N LEU A 78 11.99 -0.99 -36.64
CA LEU A 78 12.18 -0.47 -37.98
C LEU A 78 12.72 -1.52 -38.96
N ARG A 79 13.14 -2.70 -38.47
CA ARG A 79 13.57 -3.82 -39.33
C ARG A 79 12.43 -4.82 -39.53
N THR A 80 11.84 -4.79 -40.72
CA THR A 80 10.76 -5.69 -41.16
C THR A 80 11.23 -7.08 -41.54
N ASP A 81 12.54 -7.30 -41.63
CA ASP A 81 13.10 -8.49 -42.26
C ASP A 81 13.45 -9.56 -41.23
N GLU A 82 13.59 -10.82 -41.68
CA GLU A 82 13.93 -12.01 -40.89
C GLU A 82 15.24 -11.88 -40.07
N ASN A 83 16.03 -10.83 -40.32
CA ASN A 83 17.22 -10.44 -39.56
C ASN A 83 16.92 -9.42 -38.45
N LYS A 84 15.82 -9.58 -37.71
CA LYS A 84 15.56 -8.74 -36.53
C LYS A 84 16.71 -8.91 -35.53
N THR A 85 17.45 -7.84 -35.32
CA THR A 85 18.40 -7.72 -34.22
C THR A 85 17.69 -7.07 -33.06
N ASN A 86 17.76 -7.67 -31.88
CA ASN A 86 17.39 -6.97 -30.65
C ASN A 86 18.63 -6.29 -30.07
N SER A 87 18.38 -5.30 -29.22
CA SER A 87 19.42 -4.61 -28.49
C SER A 87 19.21 -4.79 -26.99
N VAL A 88 20.28 -5.12 -26.28
CA VAL A 88 20.39 -4.99 -24.84
C VAL A 88 21.10 -3.67 -24.58
N GLN A 89 20.42 -2.71 -23.95
CA GLN A 89 21.00 -1.42 -23.59
C GLN A 89 21.23 -1.39 -22.07
N ILE A 90 22.44 -1.02 -21.67
CA ILE A 90 22.83 -0.88 -20.26
C ILE A 90 22.90 0.61 -19.95
N PHE A 91 22.34 0.99 -18.82
CA PHE A 91 22.30 2.37 -18.36
C PHE A 91 22.81 2.48 -16.94
N SER A 92 23.36 3.63 -16.61
CA SER A 92 23.71 3.98 -15.25
C SER A 92 22.44 4.17 -14.41
N SER A 93 22.61 4.19 -13.08
CA SER A 93 21.52 4.49 -12.15
C SER A 93 20.84 5.84 -12.47
N ASP A 94 21.55 6.85 -12.97
CA ASP A 94 20.97 8.13 -13.37
C ASP A 94 20.43 8.19 -14.82
N LYS A 95 20.20 7.03 -15.45
CA LYS A 95 19.59 6.91 -16.79
C LYS A 95 20.43 7.44 -17.94
N ARG A 96 21.75 7.55 -17.75
CA ARG A 96 22.65 7.77 -18.87
C ARG A 96 22.95 6.42 -19.54
N PRO A 97 22.84 6.33 -20.86
CA PRO A 97 23.28 5.14 -21.58
C PRO A 97 24.77 4.89 -21.29
N ILE A 98 25.11 3.66 -20.91
CA ILE A 98 26.50 3.21 -20.78
C ILE A 98 26.93 2.59 -22.10
N ASP A 99 26.19 1.57 -22.58
CA ASP A 99 26.49 0.90 -23.85
C ASP A 99 25.27 0.15 -24.41
N GLN A 100 25.38 -0.33 -25.66
CA GLN A 100 24.37 -1.09 -26.37
C GLN A 100 24.96 -2.31 -27.09
N PHE A 101 24.36 -3.46 -26.83
CA PHE A 101 24.76 -4.76 -27.35
C PHE A 101 23.71 -5.30 -28.30
N LEU A 102 24.12 -5.64 -29.54
CA LEU A 102 23.24 -6.27 -30.53
C LEU A 102 23.26 -7.79 -30.41
N VAL A 103 22.08 -8.37 -30.17
CA VAL A 103 21.87 -9.82 -30.08
C VAL A 103 21.07 -10.33 -31.27
N LYS A 104 21.42 -11.53 -31.73
CA LYS A 104 20.82 -12.20 -32.89
C LYS A 104 19.39 -12.67 -32.57
N GLY A 105 18.46 -12.48 -33.51
CA GLY A 105 17.12 -13.04 -33.41
C GLY A 105 16.22 -12.31 -32.42
N THR A 106 15.11 -12.94 -32.04
CA THR A 106 14.12 -12.42 -31.08
C THR A 106 14.43 -12.88 -29.65
N ILE A 107 14.35 -11.98 -28.66
CA ILE A 107 14.39 -12.39 -27.25
C ILE A 107 13.31 -13.45 -27.00
N ALA A 108 13.67 -14.55 -26.33
CA ALA A 108 12.74 -15.66 -26.08
C ALA A 108 11.51 -15.18 -25.27
N ASN A 109 10.34 -15.76 -25.52
CA ASN A 109 9.09 -15.29 -24.90
C ASN A 109 9.12 -15.47 -23.38
N LEU A 110 8.67 -14.42 -22.66
CA LEU A 110 8.53 -14.35 -21.20
C LEU A 110 9.84 -14.21 -20.40
N GLU A 111 10.97 -13.94 -21.05
CA GLU A 111 12.23 -13.76 -20.33
C GLU A 111 12.45 -12.35 -19.80
N TYR A 112 12.65 -12.31 -18.49
CA TYR A 112 13.49 -11.31 -17.84
C TYR A 112 14.94 -11.66 -18.22
N PRO A 113 15.79 -10.66 -18.51
CA PRO A 113 17.23 -10.93 -18.54
C PRO A 113 17.63 -11.49 -17.18
N PHE A 114 18.58 -12.41 -17.20
CA PHE A 114 19.13 -13.00 -16.00
C PHE A 114 20.45 -12.32 -15.65
N PHE A 115 20.73 -12.18 -14.37
CA PHE A 115 21.91 -11.48 -13.90
C PHE A 115 22.64 -12.31 -12.87
N ALA A 116 23.93 -12.56 -13.12
CA ALA A 116 24.81 -13.32 -12.25
C ALA A 116 26.28 -13.03 -12.58
N ASP A 117 27.15 -13.04 -11.57
CA ASP A 117 28.62 -12.94 -11.66
C ASP A 117 29.22 -14.25 -12.22
N ILE A 118 29.18 -14.40 -13.55
CA ILE A 118 29.64 -15.58 -14.28
C ILE A 118 31.17 -15.67 -14.27
N ASN A 119 31.87 -14.54 -14.37
CA ASN A 119 33.33 -14.51 -14.38
C ASN A 119 33.97 -14.32 -12.98
N GLN A 120 33.15 -14.29 -11.93
CA GLN A 120 33.54 -14.18 -10.51
C GLN A 120 34.37 -12.93 -10.19
N ASP A 121 34.08 -11.81 -10.83
CA ASP A 121 34.82 -10.56 -10.67
C ASP A 121 34.15 -9.54 -9.73
N GLY A 122 33.02 -9.95 -9.12
CA GLY A 122 32.21 -9.18 -8.19
C GLY A 122 31.13 -8.30 -8.86
N VAL A 123 31.02 -8.35 -10.18
CA VAL A 123 30.01 -7.61 -10.96
C VAL A 123 29.16 -8.60 -11.75
N ASP A 124 27.84 -8.52 -11.62
CA ASP A 124 26.96 -9.44 -12.36
C ASP A 124 27.02 -9.17 -13.90
N GLU A 125 26.91 -10.23 -14.70
CA GLU A 125 26.70 -10.15 -16.15
C GLU A 125 25.21 -10.00 -16.52
N VAL A 126 24.92 -9.61 -17.77
CA VAL A 126 23.58 -9.70 -18.36
C VAL A 126 23.50 -10.91 -19.28
N ILE A 127 22.60 -11.84 -18.98
CA ILE A 127 22.38 -13.08 -19.72
C ILE A 127 21.02 -13.01 -20.40
N VAL A 128 21.00 -13.23 -21.72
CA VAL A 128 19.79 -13.21 -22.54
C VAL A 128 19.72 -14.43 -23.45
N ALA A 129 18.55 -15.06 -23.54
CA ALA A 129 18.28 -16.04 -24.58
C ALA A 129 17.54 -15.40 -25.74
N THR A 130 17.96 -15.77 -26.95
CA THR A 130 17.30 -15.38 -28.18
C THR A 130 16.99 -16.59 -29.04
N VAL A 131 16.01 -16.41 -29.91
CA VAL A 131 15.57 -17.38 -30.91
C VAL A 131 15.83 -16.77 -32.27
N ALA A 132 16.61 -17.46 -33.09
CA ALA A 132 16.76 -17.12 -34.50
C ALA A 132 16.48 -18.37 -35.34
N ASN A 133 15.52 -18.26 -36.24
CA ASN A 133 14.99 -19.38 -37.03
C ASN A 133 14.47 -20.52 -36.13
N ASP A 134 15.16 -21.65 -36.13
CA ASP A 134 14.87 -22.87 -35.39
C ASP A 134 15.83 -23.08 -34.21
N SER A 135 16.65 -22.09 -33.86
CA SER A 135 17.76 -22.26 -32.93
C SER A 135 17.71 -21.27 -31.78
N ILE A 136 18.15 -21.73 -30.62
CA ILE A 136 18.30 -20.94 -29.39
C ILE A 136 19.76 -20.50 -29.29
N PHE A 137 19.95 -19.25 -28.92
CA PHE A 137 21.26 -18.66 -28.69
C PHE A 137 21.31 -17.99 -27.32
N PHE A 138 22.45 -18.07 -26.64
CA PHE A 138 22.74 -17.28 -25.45
C PHE A 138 23.74 -16.17 -25.76
N SER A 139 23.49 -15.00 -25.17
CA SER A 139 24.50 -13.94 -25.08
C SER A 139 24.70 -13.56 -23.62
N ILE A 140 25.96 -13.45 -23.21
CA ILE A 140 26.39 -13.05 -21.88
C ILE A 140 27.23 -11.79 -22.05
N ILE A 141 26.76 -10.70 -21.48
CA ILE A 141 27.36 -9.36 -21.59
C ILE A 141 28.01 -9.02 -20.26
N ASP A 142 29.31 -8.81 -20.30
CA ASP A 142 30.12 -8.30 -19.20
C ASP A 142 29.93 -6.79 -19.10
N ARG A 143 29.20 -6.38 -18.05
CA ARG A 143 28.89 -4.97 -17.80
C ARG A 143 30.13 -4.19 -17.37
N LYS A 144 31.09 -4.82 -16.70
CA LYS A 144 32.28 -4.14 -16.18
C LYS A 144 33.28 -3.82 -17.29
N ASN A 145 33.52 -4.78 -18.18
CA ASN A 145 34.44 -4.65 -19.31
C ASN A 145 33.75 -4.16 -20.59
N LEU A 146 32.43 -3.99 -20.57
CA LEU A 146 31.61 -3.55 -21.71
C LEU A 146 31.84 -4.43 -22.95
N SER A 147 31.78 -5.74 -22.77
CA SER A 147 32.08 -6.71 -23.82
C SER A 147 31.18 -7.95 -23.72
N TYR A 148 31.28 -8.86 -24.69
CA TYR A 148 30.61 -10.16 -24.61
C TYR A 148 31.55 -11.19 -23.99
N LEU A 149 31.12 -11.90 -22.94
CA LEU A 149 31.73 -13.18 -22.55
C LEU A 149 31.32 -14.27 -23.53
N LEU A 150 30.04 -14.30 -23.90
CA LEU A 150 29.49 -15.12 -24.97
C LEU A 150 28.60 -14.26 -25.86
N ARG A 151 28.76 -14.40 -27.17
CA ARG A 151 27.93 -13.70 -28.16
C ARG A 151 27.23 -14.69 -29.06
N ASP A 152 25.90 -14.66 -29.06
CA ASP A 152 25.04 -15.44 -29.94
C ASP A 152 25.46 -16.92 -29.99
N GLN A 153 25.80 -17.49 -28.84
CA GLN A 153 26.33 -18.85 -28.73
C GLN A 153 25.18 -19.84 -28.90
N PHE A 154 25.32 -20.75 -29.86
CA PHE A 154 24.32 -21.78 -30.13
C PHE A 154 24.15 -22.69 -28.90
N VAL A 155 22.89 -22.93 -28.52
CA VAL A 155 22.52 -23.79 -27.40
C VAL A 155 21.85 -25.07 -27.90
N LEU A 156 20.79 -24.90 -28.69
CA LEU A 156 19.95 -26.01 -29.14
C LEU A 156 19.15 -25.63 -30.39
N GLU A 157 18.93 -26.61 -31.26
CA GLU A 157 18.00 -26.54 -32.37
C GLU A 157 16.63 -27.15 -32.01
N ARG A 158 15.58 -26.64 -32.64
CA ARG A 158 14.22 -27.14 -32.56
C ARG A 158 14.15 -28.61 -32.98
N THR A 159 13.50 -29.41 -32.16
CA THR A 159 13.14 -30.77 -32.55
C THR A 159 11.96 -30.78 -33.52
N TYR A 160 11.98 -31.64 -34.54
CA TYR A 160 10.91 -31.79 -35.55
C TYR A 160 9.65 -32.54 -35.04
N PHE A 161 9.26 -32.34 -33.78
CA PHE A 161 8.10 -33.03 -33.19
C PHE A 161 6.75 -32.56 -33.79
N ARG A 162 6.61 -31.24 -33.99
CA ARG A 162 5.47 -30.59 -34.67
C ARG A 162 6.00 -29.46 -35.55
N PRO A 163 6.54 -29.75 -36.76
CA PRO A 163 7.23 -28.75 -37.58
C PRO A 163 6.31 -27.66 -38.14
N ASP A 164 5.02 -27.97 -38.26
CA ASP A 164 3.95 -27.12 -38.80
C ASP A 164 3.37 -26.12 -37.79
N HIS A 165 3.77 -26.22 -36.51
CA HIS A 165 3.30 -25.33 -35.45
C HIS A 165 4.32 -24.22 -35.16
N GLU A 166 3.89 -23.11 -34.58
CA GLU A 166 4.84 -22.17 -33.97
C GLU A 166 5.58 -22.88 -32.82
N TRP A 167 6.87 -22.62 -32.65
CA TRP A 167 7.65 -23.28 -31.59
C TRP A 167 7.10 -22.93 -30.20
N GLY A 168 6.70 -21.66 -30.01
CA GLY A 168 6.17 -21.16 -28.74
C GLY A 168 7.18 -21.33 -27.61
N LEU A 169 8.43 -20.93 -27.84
CA LEU A 169 9.53 -21.20 -26.93
C LEU A 169 9.59 -20.17 -25.78
N THR A 170 9.72 -20.69 -24.57
CA THR A 170 10.16 -19.95 -23.38
C THR A 170 11.48 -20.56 -22.93
N VAL A 171 12.48 -19.70 -22.70
CA VAL A 171 13.62 -20.04 -21.87
C VAL A 171 13.37 -19.36 -20.51
N ALA A 172 13.86 -19.92 -19.40
CA ALA A 172 13.80 -19.27 -18.11
C ALA A 172 15.06 -19.64 -17.32
N PHE A 173 15.96 -18.67 -17.13
CA PHE A 173 17.15 -18.84 -16.33
C PHE A 173 16.82 -18.96 -14.85
N SER A 174 17.37 -20.00 -14.24
CA SER A 174 17.05 -20.43 -12.90
C SER A 174 18.05 -19.96 -11.87
N ASP A 175 19.32 -20.30 -12.11
CA ASP A 175 20.42 -19.93 -11.25
C ASP A 175 21.73 -19.98 -12.05
N ALA A 176 22.79 -19.47 -11.47
CA ALA A 176 24.15 -19.61 -11.97
C ALA A 176 25.07 -19.98 -10.80
N ILE A 177 25.60 -21.20 -10.84
CA ILE A 177 26.40 -21.78 -9.76
C ILE A 177 27.53 -22.63 -10.33
N ASP A 178 28.59 -22.79 -9.55
CA ASP A 178 29.61 -23.83 -9.76
C ASP A 178 28.98 -25.18 -9.45
N PHE A 179 28.49 -25.81 -10.51
CA PHE A 179 27.61 -26.96 -10.46
C PHE A 179 28.40 -28.27 -10.32
N ASP A 180 29.60 -28.35 -10.87
CA ASP A 180 30.46 -29.53 -10.79
C ASP A 180 31.68 -29.37 -9.86
N ASN A 181 31.82 -28.20 -9.21
CA ASN A 181 32.89 -27.84 -8.27
C ASN A 181 34.27 -27.73 -8.94
N ASP A 182 34.32 -27.31 -10.21
CA ASP A 182 35.57 -27.05 -10.92
C ASP A 182 36.07 -25.61 -10.78
N GLY A 183 35.24 -24.74 -10.18
CA GLY A 183 35.53 -23.32 -9.95
C GLY A 183 35.00 -22.39 -11.05
N GLU A 184 34.36 -22.90 -12.10
CA GLU A 184 33.66 -22.12 -13.11
C GLU A 184 32.15 -22.06 -12.79
N ILE A 185 31.40 -21.19 -13.48
CA ILE A 185 29.96 -21.02 -13.23
C ILE A 185 29.13 -21.57 -14.39
N GLU A 186 28.24 -22.51 -14.08
CA GLU A 186 27.24 -23.04 -15.02
C GLU A 186 25.92 -22.29 -14.90
N ILE A 187 25.25 -22.13 -16.03
CA ILE A 187 23.91 -21.56 -16.10
C ILE A 187 22.88 -22.67 -16.07
N ILE A 188 21.98 -22.59 -15.11
CA ILE A 188 20.85 -23.51 -14.99
C ILE A 188 19.64 -22.83 -15.60
N CYS A 189 18.99 -23.48 -16.56
CA CYS A 189 17.83 -22.90 -17.23
C CYS A 189 16.75 -23.95 -17.52
N ASN A 190 15.52 -23.48 -17.63
CA ASN A 190 14.45 -24.22 -18.26
C ASN A 190 14.32 -23.82 -19.73
N ILE A 191 14.23 -24.81 -20.61
CA ILE A 191 13.91 -24.60 -22.01
C ILE A 191 12.61 -25.34 -22.29
N SER A 192 11.55 -24.60 -22.64
CA SER A 192 10.20 -25.14 -22.76
C SER A 192 9.50 -24.62 -24.00
N ALA A 193 9.23 -25.52 -24.94
CA ALA A 193 8.35 -25.30 -26.07
C ALA A 193 6.88 -25.54 -25.67
N GLY A 194 6.07 -24.51 -25.87
CA GLY A 194 4.61 -24.55 -25.73
C GLY A 194 3.99 -25.42 -26.81
N TRP A 195 3.68 -24.81 -27.96
CA TRP A 195 2.97 -25.47 -29.07
C TRP A 195 3.85 -26.45 -29.87
N GLY A 196 5.16 -26.20 -29.94
CA GLY A 196 6.11 -27.14 -30.54
C GLY A 196 6.33 -28.42 -29.71
N LEU A 197 5.84 -28.44 -28.46
CA LEU A 197 5.94 -29.51 -27.44
C LEU A 197 7.34 -29.89 -26.98
N GLN A 198 8.35 -29.80 -27.84
CA GLN A 198 9.73 -30.13 -27.53
C GLN A 198 10.68 -29.04 -28.07
N PRO A 199 11.80 -28.77 -27.39
CA PRO A 199 12.22 -29.35 -26.12
C PRO A 199 11.35 -28.89 -24.93
N ARG A 200 11.22 -29.73 -23.91
CA ARG A 200 10.75 -29.35 -22.56
C ARG A 200 11.73 -29.96 -21.58
N MET A 201 12.64 -29.16 -21.05
CA MET A 201 13.72 -29.68 -20.22
C MET A 201 14.25 -28.65 -19.23
N MET A 202 14.83 -29.16 -18.16
CA MET A 202 15.80 -28.43 -17.37
C MET A 202 17.19 -28.75 -17.90
N ALA A 203 18.04 -27.74 -18.08
CA ALA A 203 19.38 -27.89 -18.63
C ALA A 203 20.41 -27.15 -17.79
N VAL A 204 21.60 -27.71 -17.74
CA VAL A 204 22.81 -27.10 -17.18
C VAL A 204 23.72 -26.80 -18.37
N TYR A 205 23.97 -25.51 -18.56
CA TYR A 205 24.77 -24.98 -19.65
C TYR A 205 26.12 -24.52 -19.09
N ASP A 206 27.18 -25.14 -19.59
CA ASP A 206 28.55 -24.82 -19.25
C ASP A 206 29.04 -23.67 -20.14
N VAL A 207 29.44 -22.57 -19.51
CA VAL A 207 29.86 -21.35 -20.20
C VAL A 207 31.23 -21.54 -20.88
N PRO A 208 32.28 -22.06 -20.21
CA PRO A 208 33.56 -22.39 -20.84
C PRO A 208 33.48 -23.35 -22.02
N GLU A 209 32.78 -24.48 -21.87
CA GLU A 209 32.62 -25.53 -22.88
C GLU A 209 31.57 -25.18 -23.95
N LYS A 210 30.73 -24.18 -23.69
CA LYS A 210 29.72 -23.62 -24.59
C LYS A 210 28.68 -24.64 -25.04
N ARG A 211 28.23 -25.49 -24.13
CA ARG A 211 27.27 -26.56 -24.41
C ARG A 211 26.43 -26.91 -23.18
N ILE A 212 25.31 -27.58 -23.43
CA ILE A 212 24.57 -28.25 -22.37
C ILE A 212 25.37 -29.48 -21.93
N ILE A 213 25.72 -29.55 -20.64
CA ILE A 213 26.48 -30.66 -20.06
C ILE A 213 25.58 -31.69 -19.37
N LYS A 214 24.43 -31.24 -18.83
CA LYS A 214 23.40 -32.10 -18.24
C LYS A 214 22.00 -31.56 -18.57
N TYR A 215 21.03 -32.46 -18.72
CA TYR A 215 19.64 -32.06 -18.88
C TYR A 215 18.67 -33.14 -18.41
N ARG A 216 17.45 -32.73 -18.11
CA ARG A 216 16.33 -33.61 -17.79
C ARG A 216 15.11 -33.24 -18.62
N ASP A 217 14.63 -34.19 -19.42
CA ASP A 217 13.35 -34.07 -20.12
C ASP A 217 12.19 -33.98 -19.12
N LEU A 218 11.30 -33.03 -19.36
CA LEU A 218 10.08 -32.79 -18.60
C LEU A 218 8.86 -32.95 -19.51
N PRO A 219 7.76 -33.51 -19.01
CA PRO A 219 6.59 -33.71 -19.85
C PRO A 219 5.76 -32.44 -20.06
N TYR A 220 5.82 -31.50 -19.13
CA TYR A 220 4.99 -30.29 -19.09
C TYR A 220 5.79 -29.02 -19.42
N THR A 221 5.08 -27.93 -19.74
CA THR A 221 5.68 -26.62 -20.05
C THR A 221 5.96 -25.82 -18.79
N GLN A 222 7.04 -25.03 -18.79
CA GLN A 222 7.32 -23.97 -17.79
C GLN A 222 7.25 -24.44 -16.32
N PRO A 223 8.17 -25.31 -15.85
CA PRO A 223 8.34 -25.52 -14.42
C PRO A 223 8.65 -24.20 -13.72
N TYR A 224 7.97 -23.94 -12.61
CA TYR A 224 8.57 -23.10 -11.58
C TYR A 224 9.56 -23.96 -10.81
N TYR A 225 10.72 -23.41 -10.47
CA TYR A 225 11.73 -24.12 -9.71
C TYR A 225 12.06 -23.36 -8.43
N THR A 226 12.45 -24.12 -7.43
CA THR A 226 13.01 -23.62 -6.18
C THR A 226 14.17 -24.51 -5.79
N PHE A 227 15.21 -23.92 -5.22
CA PHE A 227 16.40 -24.64 -4.81
C PHE A 227 16.49 -24.56 -3.28
N TYR A 228 16.53 -25.71 -2.63
CA TYR A 228 16.56 -25.78 -1.18
C TYR A 228 17.06 -27.15 -0.72
N ASP A 229 17.91 -27.16 0.30
CA ASP A 229 18.37 -28.38 0.98
C ASP A 229 17.22 -28.91 1.86
N LEU A 230 16.39 -29.76 1.26
CA LEU A 230 15.21 -30.33 1.87
C LEU A 230 15.55 -31.60 2.68
N ASN A 231 16.67 -32.28 2.39
CA ASN A 231 17.10 -33.48 3.12
C ASN A 231 18.15 -33.21 4.23
N GLN A 232 18.65 -31.97 4.33
CA GLN A 232 19.67 -31.50 5.28
C GLN A 232 21.06 -32.14 5.09
N ASP A 233 21.44 -32.51 3.87
CA ASP A 233 22.77 -33.05 3.58
C ASP A 233 23.83 -31.98 3.24
N GLY A 234 23.43 -30.72 3.17
CA GLY A 234 24.28 -29.58 2.85
C GLY A 234 24.29 -29.19 1.38
N GLU A 235 23.67 -29.98 0.49
CA GLU A 235 23.56 -29.70 -0.94
C GLU A 235 22.11 -29.31 -1.29
N PRO A 236 21.87 -28.16 -1.95
CA PRO A 236 20.51 -27.76 -2.30
C PRO A 236 19.94 -28.64 -3.41
N GLU A 237 18.68 -29.05 -3.28
CA GLU A 237 17.99 -29.81 -4.32
C GLU A 237 17.11 -28.96 -5.23
N TYR A 238 16.85 -29.48 -6.43
CA TYR A 238 15.90 -28.89 -7.35
C TYR A 238 14.49 -29.40 -7.10
N ILE A 239 13.62 -28.48 -6.70
CA ILE A 239 12.19 -28.73 -6.56
C ILE A 239 11.51 -28.17 -7.80
N LEU A 240 11.22 -29.03 -8.78
CA LEU A 240 10.53 -28.62 -10.01
C LEU A 240 9.04 -28.79 -9.85
N ASN A 241 8.35 -27.66 -9.88
CA ASN A 241 6.91 -27.60 -9.79
C ASN A 241 6.31 -27.75 -11.17
N GLY A 242 5.45 -28.75 -11.34
CA GLY A 242 4.72 -29.01 -12.56
C GLY A 242 3.99 -27.77 -13.00
N GLY A 243 4.33 -27.27 -14.19
CA GLY A 243 3.64 -26.18 -14.85
C GLY A 243 2.29 -26.64 -15.42
N TYR A 244 1.56 -25.71 -16.05
CA TYR A 244 0.19 -25.95 -16.52
C TYR A 244 0.07 -27.23 -17.38
N ALA A 245 -0.69 -28.19 -16.87
CA ALA A 245 -1.00 -29.40 -17.59
C ALA A 245 -2.02 -29.11 -18.70
N MET A 246 -1.55 -29.04 -19.95
CA MET A 246 -2.36 -28.68 -21.12
C MET A 246 -2.86 -29.91 -21.90
N ALA A 247 -2.50 -31.13 -21.50
CA ALA A 247 -2.87 -32.38 -22.17
C ALA A 247 -2.48 -32.45 -23.66
N ASN A 248 -1.32 -31.87 -24.01
CA ASN A 248 -0.83 -31.80 -25.39
C ASN A 248 0.21 -32.88 -25.73
N MET A 249 0.74 -33.59 -24.73
CA MET A 249 1.81 -34.57 -24.86
C MET A 249 1.37 -35.93 -24.31
N LEU A 250 1.62 -36.97 -25.10
CA LEU A 250 1.39 -38.35 -24.69
C LEU A 250 2.34 -38.75 -23.55
N GLU A 251 2.01 -39.83 -22.88
CA GLU A 251 2.85 -40.38 -21.80
C GLU A 251 4.28 -40.69 -22.30
N LYS A 252 5.27 -40.14 -21.61
CA LYS A 252 6.70 -40.34 -21.80
C LYS A 252 7.31 -40.64 -20.44
N ASN A 253 7.99 -41.79 -20.32
CA ASN A 253 8.64 -42.24 -19.08
C ASN A 253 7.69 -42.29 -17.86
N GLY A 254 6.46 -42.78 -18.04
CA GLY A 254 5.48 -42.88 -16.96
C GLY A 254 4.82 -41.56 -16.57
N GLN A 255 5.07 -40.48 -17.32
CA GLN A 255 4.55 -39.15 -17.04
C GLN A 255 3.94 -38.52 -18.28
N HIS A 256 3.03 -37.58 -18.09
CA HIS A 256 2.27 -36.94 -19.16
C HIS A 256 2.00 -35.47 -18.80
N ASP A 257 1.44 -34.70 -19.71
CA ASP A 257 1.16 -33.27 -19.46
C ASP A 257 -0.33 -32.95 -19.23
N TRP A 258 -1.17 -33.94 -18.94
CA TRP A 258 -2.55 -33.70 -18.47
C TRP A 258 -2.69 -33.61 -16.95
N THR A 259 -1.66 -33.91 -16.13
CA THR A 259 -1.64 -33.59 -14.68
C THR A 259 -0.39 -32.80 -14.30
N ALA A 260 -0.44 -32.13 -13.14
CA ALA A 260 0.74 -31.61 -12.47
C ALA A 260 1.71 -32.72 -12.07
N TRP A 261 3.00 -32.40 -11.98
CA TRP A 261 4.02 -33.28 -11.41
C TRP A 261 4.97 -32.47 -10.54
N LEU A 262 5.32 -32.94 -9.35
CA LEU A 262 6.34 -32.30 -8.52
C LEU A 262 7.58 -33.20 -8.54
N HIS A 263 8.69 -32.68 -9.05
CA HIS A 263 9.96 -33.39 -9.07
C HIS A 263 10.85 -32.88 -7.94
N TYR A 264 11.64 -33.81 -7.40
CA TYR A 264 12.68 -33.56 -6.42
C TYR A 264 13.95 -34.21 -6.95
N LEU A 265 14.89 -33.38 -7.38
CA LEU A 265 16.09 -33.82 -8.08
C LEU A 265 17.34 -33.45 -7.27
N ASP A 266 18.34 -34.32 -7.34
CA ASP A 266 19.68 -34.01 -6.86
C ASP A 266 20.39 -33.03 -7.78
N LYS A 267 21.61 -32.62 -7.38
CA LYS A 267 22.47 -31.78 -8.19
C LYS A 267 22.68 -32.34 -9.61
N ASP A 268 22.70 -33.65 -9.80
CA ASP A 268 22.89 -34.27 -11.12
C ASP A 268 21.62 -34.35 -11.98
N LEU A 269 20.53 -33.70 -11.56
CA LEU A 269 19.18 -33.75 -12.17
C LEU A 269 18.55 -35.15 -12.15
N ASN A 270 19.06 -36.06 -11.32
CA ASN A 270 18.47 -37.37 -11.08
C ASN A 270 17.34 -37.26 -10.07
N PRO A 271 16.28 -38.05 -10.24
CA PRO A 271 15.18 -38.03 -9.27
C PRO A 271 15.63 -38.71 -7.98
N LEU A 272 15.62 -37.96 -6.87
CA LEU A 272 15.86 -38.51 -5.53
C LEU A 272 14.68 -39.39 -5.08
N ARG A 273 13.49 -39.11 -5.60
CA ARG A 273 12.26 -39.89 -5.37
C ARG A 273 11.39 -39.93 -6.62
N PRO A 274 10.43 -40.87 -6.72
CA PRO A 274 9.40 -40.83 -7.76
C PRO A 274 8.68 -39.47 -7.77
N PRO A 275 8.47 -38.84 -8.93
CA PRO A 275 7.75 -37.58 -9.02
C PRO A 275 6.34 -37.72 -8.44
N LEU A 276 5.91 -36.73 -7.66
CA LEU A 276 4.56 -36.71 -7.09
C LEU A 276 3.58 -36.24 -8.16
N GLN A 277 2.64 -37.10 -8.55
CA GLN A 277 1.60 -36.76 -9.50
C GLN A 277 0.47 -35.96 -8.84
N GLY A 278 0.01 -34.90 -9.50
CA GLY A 278 -1.24 -34.23 -9.17
C GLY A 278 -2.42 -35.11 -9.55
N GLY A 279 -3.27 -35.48 -8.59
CA GLY A 279 -4.39 -36.40 -8.81
C GLY A 279 -5.57 -35.88 -9.64
N SER A 280 -5.41 -34.83 -10.44
CA SER A 280 -6.50 -34.28 -11.27
C SER A 280 -5.99 -33.69 -12.58
N GLU A 281 -6.77 -33.86 -13.64
CA GLU A 281 -6.45 -33.32 -14.95
C GLU A 281 -6.42 -31.78 -14.96
N TYR A 282 -5.64 -31.19 -15.86
CA TYR A 282 -5.50 -29.74 -16.02
C TYR A 282 -5.16 -29.03 -14.71
N SER A 283 -4.24 -29.63 -13.95
CA SER A 283 -3.75 -29.09 -12.70
C SER A 283 -2.33 -28.55 -12.85
N ALA A 284 -1.88 -27.77 -11.87
CA ALA A 284 -0.45 -27.61 -11.65
C ALA A 284 -0.07 -27.28 -10.21
N PHE A 285 1.24 -27.31 -9.96
CA PHE A 285 1.81 -27.15 -8.64
C PHE A 285 2.61 -25.86 -8.54
N ARG A 286 2.67 -25.35 -7.32
CA ARG A 286 3.69 -24.40 -6.89
C ARG A 286 4.14 -24.79 -5.50
N ALA A 287 5.39 -25.20 -5.33
CA ALA A 287 5.97 -25.54 -4.05
C ALA A 287 6.90 -24.43 -3.55
N LEU A 288 6.81 -24.17 -2.25
CA LEU A 288 7.68 -23.26 -1.51
C LEU A 288 8.25 -24.05 -0.32
N PRO A 289 9.58 -24.09 -0.12
CA PRO A 289 10.13 -24.73 1.06
C PRO A 289 9.87 -23.88 2.30
N ILE A 290 9.49 -24.55 3.38
CA ILE A 290 9.11 -23.97 4.68
C ILE A 290 9.78 -24.79 5.79
N LEU A 291 9.77 -24.25 7.01
CA LEU A 291 9.99 -25.05 8.21
C LEU A 291 8.63 -25.41 8.81
N TYR A 292 8.39 -26.71 8.99
CA TYR A 292 7.26 -27.25 9.73
C TYR A 292 7.83 -27.95 10.97
N GLU A 293 7.51 -27.44 12.17
CA GLU A 293 8.05 -27.98 13.44
C GLU A 293 9.60 -28.01 13.50
N ASN A 294 10.24 -27.02 12.85
CA ASN A 294 11.71 -26.90 12.65
C ASN A 294 12.32 -27.90 11.65
N GLU A 295 11.52 -28.69 10.96
CA GLU A 295 11.97 -29.58 9.90
C GLU A 295 11.66 -29.00 8.51
N PRO A 296 12.55 -29.17 7.53
CA PRO A 296 12.28 -28.88 6.13
C PRO A 296 11.03 -29.57 5.60
N ALA A 297 10.15 -28.77 5.01
CA ALA A 297 8.93 -29.23 4.38
C ALA A 297 8.62 -28.38 3.13
N LEU A 298 7.68 -28.85 2.32
CA LEU A 298 7.18 -28.14 1.15
C LEU A 298 5.74 -27.72 1.36
N PHE A 299 5.49 -26.41 1.31
CA PHE A 299 4.16 -25.85 1.15
C PHE A 299 3.79 -25.86 -0.34
N VAL A 300 2.79 -26.65 -0.71
CA VAL A 300 2.37 -26.86 -2.11
C VAL A 300 0.99 -26.26 -2.34
N ILE A 301 0.90 -25.39 -3.34
CA ILE A 301 -0.35 -24.90 -3.92
C ILE A 301 -0.66 -25.76 -5.14
N HIS A 302 -1.67 -26.61 -5.04
CA HIS A 302 -2.15 -27.47 -6.12
C HIS A 302 -3.43 -26.89 -6.70
N PHE A 303 -3.32 -26.24 -7.87
CA PHE A 303 -4.49 -25.75 -8.57
C PHE A 303 -5.06 -26.82 -9.48
N ILE A 304 -6.38 -26.93 -9.53
CA ILE A 304 -7.10 -27.87 -10.38
C ILE A 304 -8.16 -27.07 -11.12
N ASN A 305 -8.18 -27.15 -12.46
CA ASN A 305 -9.05 -26.30 -13.27
C ASN A 305 -10.48 -26.85 -13.43
N SER A 306 -10.68 -28.16 -13.31
CA SER A 306 -11.98 -28.80 -13.53
C SER A 306 -12.24 -29.94 -12.53
N PRO A 307 -13.10 -29.75 -11.51
CA PRO A 307 -13.71 -28.47 -11.11
C PRO A 307 -12.64 -27.47 -10.63
N MET A 308 -12.93 -26.17 -10.70
CA MET A 308 -12.01 -25.14 -10.20
C MET A 308 -11.88 -25.27 -8.68
N GLN A 309 -10.73 -25.73 -8.21
CA GLN A 309 -10.40 -25.86 -6.80
C GLN A 309 -8.90 -25.66 -6.59
N THR A 310 -8.53 -25.20 -5.41
CA THR A 310 -7.11 -25.16 -5.00
C THR A 310 -6.92 -25.92 -3.71
N TRP A 311 -5.95 -26.82 -3.69
CA TRP A 311 -5.56 -27.54 -2.49
C TRP A 311 -4.26 -26.92 -2.00
N LEU A 312 -4.25 -26.48 -0.74
CA LEU A 312 -3.02 -26.20 -0.03
C LEU A 312 -2.59 -27.49 0.65
N ARG A 313 -1.32 -27.86 0.53
CA ARG A 313 -0.78 -29.10 1.10
C ARG A 313 0.57 -28.80 1.72
N ILE A 314 0.92 -29.53 2.77
CA ILE A 314 2.29 -29.57 3.29
C ILE A 314 2.81 -30.98 3.12
N TYR A 315 3.98 -31.10 2.52
CA TYR A 315 4.71 -32.35 2.40
C TYR A 315 5.97 -32.29 3.24
N ASN A 316 6.30 -33.37 3.94
CA ASN A 316 7.63 -33.47 4.55
C ASN A 316 8.71 -33.65 3.49
N SER A 317 9.96 -33.69 3.92
CA SER A 317 11.09 -33.96 3.03
C SER A 317 10.89 -35.23 2.23
N ASN A 318 10.20 -36.27 2.74
CA ASN A 318 9.88 -37.55 2.09
C ASN A 318 8.66 -37.55 1.14
N PHE A 319 8.09 -36.39 0.81
CA PHE A 319 6.88 -36.26 -0.01
C PHE A 319 5.64 -36.96 0.59
N GLN A 320 5.65 -37.18 1.91
CA GLN A 320 4.47 -37.62 2.65
C GLN A 320 3.66 -36.40 3.04
N GLU A 321 2.37 -36.41 2.73
CA GLU A 321 1.45 -35.32 3.08
C GLU A 321 1.29 -35.25 4.60
N ILE A 322 1.63 -34.11 5.19
CA ILE A 322 1.45 -33.80 6.61
C ILE A 322 0.03 -33.27 6.85
N CYS A 323 -0.39 -32.29 6.04
CA CYS A 323 -1.72 -31.68 6.14
C CYS A 323 -2.19 -31.15 4.79
N GLN A 324 -3.52 -31.00 4.65
CA GLN A 324 -4.13 -30.43 3.46
C GLN A 324 -5.36 -29.59 3.79
N ARG A 325 -5.65 -28.62 2.92
CA ARG A 325 -6.88 -27.83 2.95
C ARG A 325 -7.36 -27.55 1.53
N VAL A 326 -8.64 -27.80 1.30
CA VAL A 326 -9.29 -27.55 0.00
C VAL A 326 -10.05 -26.23 0.04
N PHE A 327 -9.85 -25.43 -1.01
CA PHE A 327 -10.60 -24.21 -1.29
C PHE A 327 -11.47 -24.43 -2.53
N PRO A 328 -12.74 -24.82 -2.36
CA PRO A 328 -13.63 -25.08 -3.48
C PRO A 328 -13.97 -23.79 -4.23
N ASN A 329 -14.12 -23.87 -5.55
CA ASN A 329 -14.47 -22.75 -6.43
C ASN A 329 -13.54 -21.53 -6.32
N ALA A 330 -12.30 -21.76 -5.89
CA ALA A 330 -11.31 -20.72 -5.72
C ALA A 330 -10.02 -21.08 -6.45
N ARG A 331 -9.46 -20.09 -7.15
CA ARG A 331 -8.09 -20.14 -7.66
C ARG A 331 -7.21 -19.41 -6.67
N ILE A 332 -6.26 -20.11 -6.06
CA ILE A 332 -5.26 -19.51 -5.19
C ILE A 332 -3.92 -19.55 -5.90
N TRP A 333 -3.21 -18.44 -5.89
CA TRP A 333 -1.81 -18.38 -6.28
C TRP A 333 -1.05 -17.66 -5.18
N SER A 334 0.20 -18.05 -4.94
CA SER A 334 1.06 -17.18 -4.15
C SER A 334 1.36 -15.94 -5.00
N SER A 335 1.35 -14.77 -4.37
CA SER A 335 2.14 -13.65 -4.86
C SER A 335 3.54 -14.15 -5.20
N LYS A 336 4.22 -13.57 -6.19
CA LYS A 336 5.51 -14.07 -6.70
C LYS A 336 6.64 -14.11 -5.67
N ALA A 337 6.37 -13.75 -4.43
CA ALA A 337 7.37 -13.51 -3.43
C ALA A 337 6.90 -14.08 -2.09
N ARG A 338 7.66 -15.05 -1.61
CA ARG A 338 7.96 -15.19 -0.18
C ARG A 338 9.29 -15.89 0.02
N VAL A 339 10.10 -15.76 -1.00
CA VAL A 339 11.37 -16.41 -1.18
C VAL A 339 12.25 -15.18 -1.28
N GLY A 340 12.91 -14.81 -0.17
CA GLY A 340 13.67 -13.56 -0.03
C GLY A 340 14.92 -13.52 -0.90
N VAL A 341 14.80 -14.03 -2.12
CA VAL A 341 15.87 -14.02 -3.09
C VAL A 341 15.85 -12.68 -3.79
N LYS A 342 17.06 -12.12 -3.94
CA LYS A 342 17.35 -11.20 -5.03
C LYS A 342 16.61 -11.71 -6.27
N HIS A 343 16.06 -10.81 -7.06
CA HIS A 343 15.17 -11.09 -8.19
C HIS A 343 15.66 -12.18 -9.18
N ASN A 344 16.90 -12.66 -9.06
CA ASN A 344 17.60 -13.58 -9.95
C ASN A 344 18.27 -14.79 -9.29
N SER A 345 18.13 -15.07 -7.99
CA SER A 345 18.53 -16.40 -7.51
C SER A 345 17.29 -17.19 -7.13
N SER A 346 17.31 -18.50 -7.35
CA SER A 346 16.24 -19.39 -6.93
C SER A 346 16.67 -20.26 -5.75
N ILE A 347 17.93 -20.11 -5.31
CA ILE A 347 18.49 -20.62 -4.06
C ILE A 347 17.95 -19.84 -2.88
N LEU A 348 17.13 -20.55 -2.11
CA LEU A 348 16.68 -20.11 -0.82
C LEU A 348 17.72 -20.40 0.24
N LYS A 349 18.40 -19.34 0.71
CA LYS A 349 19.25 -19.42 1.92
C LYS A 349 18.45 -19.65 3.20
N GLU A 350 17.21 -19.16 3.25
CA GLU A 350 16.30 -19.36 4.37
C GLU A 350 14.93 -19.85 3.87
N PRO A 351 14.31 -20.82 4.55
CA PRO A 351 12.95 -21.25 4.23
C PRO A 351 11.93 -20.11 4.41
N VAL A 352 10.79 -20.22 3.74
CA VAL A 352 9.72 -19.22 3.81
C VAL A 352 9.17 -19.13 5.25
N LYS A 353 9.37 -17.98 5.92
CA LYS A 353 8.94 -17.74 7.31
C LYS A 353 7.42 -17.65 7.43
N THR A 354 6.71 -18.56 8.09
CA THR A 354 5.24 -18.47 8.23
C THR A 354 4.78 -17.28 9.08
N PRO A 355 3.54 -16.80 8.88
CA PRO A 355 2.43 -17.30 8.03
C PRO A 355 2.42 -16.78 6.59
N ILE A 356 1.97 -17.59 5.62
CA ILE A 356 2.06 -17.35 4.17
C ILE A 356 0.92 -16.48 3.66
N VAL A 357 1.26 -15.41 2.92
CA VAL A 357 0.27 -14.56 2.25
C VAL A 357 0.03 -15.07 0.83
N LEU A 358 -1.23 -15.29 0.47
CA LEU A 358 -1.67 -15.80 -0.83
C LEU A 358 -2.75 -14.89 -1.41
N THR A 359 -2.87 -14.91 -2.74
CA THR A 359 -4.00 -14.30 -3.44
C THR A 359 -5.04 -15.35 -3.76
N GLN A 360 -6.28 -15.13 -3.34
CA GLN A 360 -7.43 -15.96 -3.63
C GLN A 360 -8.36 -15.23 -4.61
N GLN A 361 -8.79 -15.91 -5.66
CA GLN A 361 -9.86 -15.48 -6.56
C GLN A 361 -11.04 -16.44 -6.46
N SER A 362 -12.22 -15.92 -6.15
CA SER A 362 -13.48 -16.65 -6.14
C SER A 362 -14.49 -15.92 -7.03
N GLY A 363 -14.66 -16.40 -8.27
CA GLY A 363 -15.40 -15.67 -9.31
C GLY A 363 -14.71 -14.34 -9.65
N ASN A 364 -15.42 -13.22 -9.46
CA ASN A 364 -14.89 -11.86 -9.69
C ASN A 364 -14.35 -11.19 -8.42
N ASN A 365 -14.39 -11.89 -7.29
CA ASN A 365 -13.88 -11.37 -6.02
C ASN A 365 -12.43 -11.82 -5.86
N TYR A 366 -11.59 -10.88 -5.45
CA TYR A 366 -10.20 -11.09 -5.13
C TYR A 366 -10.01 -10.82 -3.64
N GLU A 367 -9.20 -11.66 -2.99
CA GLU A 367 -8.82 -11.52 -1.59
C GLU A 367 -7.33 -11.80 -1.44
N LEU A 368 -6.72 -11.14 -0.46
CA LEU A 368 -5.50 -11.65 0.15
C LEU A 368 -5.87 -12.46 1.37
N ILE A 369 -5.26 -13.63 1.51
CA ILE A 369 -5.44 -14.50 2.66
C ILE A 369 -4.07 -14.77 3.28
N LYS A 370 -4.02 -14.75 4.62
CA LYS A 370 -2.84 -15.12 5.39
C LYS A 370 -3.10 -16.49 6.03
N VAL A 371 -2.20 -17.43 5.77
CA VAL A 371 -2.38 -18.85 6.10
C VAL A 371 -1.24 -19.33 7.01
N ASP A 372 -1.57 -20.02 8.09
CA ASP A 372 -0.57 -20.60 9.00
C ASP A 372 -0.09 -22.00 8.55
N LEU A 373 0.71 -22.67 9.38
CA LEU A 373 1.21 -24.03 9.10
C LEU A 373 0.15 -25.13 9.24
N ASN A 374 -0.96 -24.86 9.93
CA ASN A 374 -2.13 -25.77 9.93
C ASN A 374 -3.02 -25.56 8.71
N LEU A 375 -2.59 -24.68 7.79
CA LEU A 375 -3.36 -24.23 6.65
C LEU A 375 -4.62 -23.45 7.05
N ASP A 376 -4.65 -22.91 8.27
CA ASP A 376 -5.74 -22.05 8.74
C ASP A 376 -5.60 -20.63 8.23
N VAL A 377 -6.71 -20.10 7.70
CA VAL A 377 -6.77 -18.70 7.28
C VAL A 377 -6.93 -17.84 8.53
N ILE A 378 -5.83 -17.23 8.95
CA ILE A 378 -5.76 -16.42 10.18
C ILE A 378 -6.13 -14.96 9.95
N ASP A 379 -6.07 -14.48 8.71
CA ASP A 379 -6.44 -13.11 8.35
C ASP A 379 -6.81 -13.00 6.86
N ARG A 380 -7.62 -11.99 6.50
CA ARG A 380 -8.11 -11.75 5.14
C ARG A 380 -8.27 -10.26 4.82
N VAL A 381 -7.94 -9.89 3.58
CA VAL A 381 -8.25 -8.57 3.00
C VAL A 381 -9.01 -8.77 1.70
N SER A 382 -10.29 -8.39 1.68
CA SER A 382 -11.13 -8.46 0.47
C SER A 382 -11.05 -7.17 -0.33
N PHE A 383 -11.02 -7.28 -1.66
CA PHE A 383 -11.02 -6.13 -2.56
C PHE A 383 -12.42 -5.89 -3.13
N ALA A 384 -12.76 -4.62 -3.36
CA ALA A 384 -14.03 -4.27 -4.02
C ALA A 384 -14.13 -4.91 -5.41
N SER A 385 -15.34 -5.28 -5.82
CA SER A 385 -15.58 -5.89 -7.13
C SER A 385 -15.02 -5.03 -8.26
N GLY A 386 -14.42 -5.67 -9.27
CA GLY A 386 -13.77 -4.99 -10.40
C GLY A 386 -12.29 -4.64 -10.19
N LYS A 387 -11.77 -4.69 -8.96
CA LYS A 387 -10.32 -4.56 -8.69
C LYS A 387 -9.65 -5.93 -8.84
N LYS A 388 -9.23 -6.25 -10.07
CA LYS A 388 -8.45 -7.46 -10.33
C LYS A 388 -7.03 -7.29 -9.80
N ILE A 389 -6.59 -8.23 -8.96
CA ILE A 389 -5.18 -8.29 -8.54
C ILE A 389 -4.34 -8.72 -9.75
N MET A 390 -3.27 -7.98 -9.99
CA MET A 390 -2.29 -8.26 -11.05
C MET A 390 -1.28 -9.31 -10.56
N GLY A 391 -0.70 -10.08 -11.48
CA GLY A 391 0.15 -11.24 -11.15
C GLY A 391 1.55 -10.90 -10.61
N ASP A 392 1.99 -9.66 -10.76
CA ASP A 392 3.32 -9.21 -10.37
C ASP A 392 3.26 -8.56 -8.99
N ASN A 393 3.38 -9.37 -7.94
CA ASN A 393 3.45 -8.89 -6.56
C ASN A 393 4.86 -9.13 -6.01
N ILE A 394 5.46 -8.11 -5.41
CA ILE A 394 6.86 -8.11 -4.97
C ILE A 394 6.90 -8.06 -3.45
N PHE A 395 7.84 -8.78 -2.82
CA PHE A 395 8.11 -8.61 -1.40
C PHE A 395 9.37 -7.79 -1.26
N ALA A 396 9.30 -6.82 -0.37
CA ALA A 396 10.29 -5.78 -0.19
C ALA A 396 10.56 -5.66 1.30
N ASN A 397 11.82 -5.71 1.70
CA ASN A 397 12.20 -5.30 3.04
C ASN A 397 12.62 -3.84 2.94
N PHE A 398 11.75 -2.92 3.34
CA PHE A 398 12.11 -1.51 3.43
C PHE A 398 13.04 -1.33 4.66
N PRO A 399 14.33 -1.00 4.47
CA PRO A 399 15.35 -1.03 5.52
C PRO A 399 15.07 -0.12 6.70
N SER A 400 14.32 0.96 6.47
CA SER A 400 13.99 1.94 7.50
C SER A 400 13.25 1.34 8.69
N GLU A 401 12.57 0.20 8.55
CA GLU A 401 11.71 -0.33 9.62
C GLU A 401 11.92 -1.81 9.96
N LYS A 402 12.77 -2.55 9.23
CA LYS A 402 12.90 -4.03 9.38
C LYS A 402 11.55 -4.76 9.28
N VAL A 403 10.56 -4.14 8.63
CA VAL A 403 9.23 -4.72 8.41
C VAL A 403 9.26 -5.38 7.04
N ASN A 404 8.98 -6.68 6.98
CA ASN A 404 8.79 -7.28 5.67
C ASN A 404 7.46 -6.73 5.13
N SER A 405 7.54 -6.24 3.91
CA SER A 405 6.41 -5.63 3.24
C SER A 405 6.16 -6.33 1.92
N PHE A 406 4.94 -6.25 1.42
CA PHE A 406 4.65 -6.72 0.07
C PHE A 406 3.85 -5.69 -0.70
N ILE A 407 4.21 -5.57 -1.98
CA ILE A 407 3.61 -4.68 -2.94
C ILE A 407 2.56 -5.47 -3.70
N LEU A 408 1.33 -4.99 -3.63
CA LEU A 408 0.19 -5.54 -4.34
C LEU A 408 -0.27 -4.53 -5.38
N GLN A 409 -0.38 -4.97 -6.62
CA GLN A 409 -0.99 -4.18 -7.67
C GLN A 409 -2.38 -4.69 -8.02
N THR A 410 -3.31 -3.76 -8.17
CA THR A 410 -4.62 -3.99 -8.76
C THR A 410 -4.73 -3.28 -10.11
N THR A 411 -5.87 -3.41 -10.78
CA THR A 411 -6.15 -2.65 -12.00
C THR A 411 -6.12 -1.13 -11.83
N HIS A 412 -6.30 -0.58 -10.62
CA HIS A 412 -6.41 0.88 -10.41
C HIS A 412 -5.53 1.42 -9.29
N GLU A 413 -4.97 0.56 -8.46
CA GLU A 413 -4.27 0.97 -7.24
C GLU A 413 -3.04 0.11 -7.03
N LEU A 414 -2.02 0.71 -6.43
CA LEU A 414 -0.88 0.02 -5.87
C LEU A 414 -0.91 0.17 -4.35
N PHE A 415 -0.71 -0.93 -3.65
CA PHE A 415 -0.70 -0.99 -2.20
C PHE A 415 0.63 -1.54 -1.72
N ILE A 416 1.10 -1.03 -0.59
CA ILE A 416 2.15 -1.68 0.20
C ILE A 416 1.50 -2.13 1.50
N TYR A 417 1.65 -3.40 1.81
CA TYR A 417 1.19 -4.02 3.04
C TYR A 417 2.37 -4.42 3.91
N ASP A 418 2.21 -4.36 5.23
CA ASP A 418 3.14 -4.97 6.19
C ASP A 418 2.86 -6.47 6.40
N ASP A 419 3.70 -7.10 7.23
CA ASP A 419 3.53 -8.49 7.67
C ASP A 419 2.19 -8.79 8.33
N ASN A 420 1.49 -7.79 8.88
CA ASN A 420 0.16 -7.90 9.49
C ASN A 420 -0.98 -7.59 8.52
N MET A 421 -0.69 -7.55 7.21
CA MET A 421 -1.62 -7.17 6.15
C MET A 421 -2.30 -5.81 6.39
N GLN A 422 -1.64 -4.91 7.10
CA GLN A 422 -2.06 -3.52 7.21
C GLN A 422 -1.49 -2.73 6.04
N ILE A 423 -2.32 -1.89 5.43
CA ILE A 423 -1.86 -0.98 4.37
C ILE A 423 -0.92 0.04 5.01
N ILE A 424 0.33 0.08 4.55
CA ILE A 424 1.34 1.07 4.99
C ILE A 424 1.61 2.15 3.93
N ALA A 425 1.24 1.90 2.68
CA ALA A 425 1.26 2.88 1.60
C ALA A 425 0.19 2.55 0.55
N LYS A 426 -0.32 3.58 -0.12
CA LYS A 426 -1.31 3.45 -1.20
C LYS A 426 -1.03 4.48 -2.27
N TRP A 427 -1.13 4.07 -3.53
CA TRP A 427 -1.13 4.94 -4.69
C TRP A 427 -2.34 4.65 -5.56
N GLU A 428 -3.09 5.69 -5.89
CA GLU A 428 -4.21 5.59 -6.84
C GLU A 428 -3.69 5.94 -8.23
N ARG A 429 -3.92 5.03 -9.18
CA ARG A 429 -3.44 5.21 -10.55
C ARG A 429 -4.23 6.34 -11.22
N PRO A 430 -3.55 7.33 -11.82
CA PRO A 430 -4.19 8.34 -12.66
C PRO A 430 -5.12 7.73 -13.72
N GLU A 431 -6.26 8.37 -13.98
CA GLU A 431 -7.27 7.87 -14.94
C GLU A 431 -6.73 7.77 -16.37
N ASP A 432 -5.75 8.58 -16.72
CA ASP A 432 -5.14 8.61 -18.05
C ASP A 432 -4.16 7.45 -18.31
N LEU A 433 -3.77 6.71 -17.26
CA LEU A 433 -3.07 5.41 -17.38
C LEU A 433 -4.09 4.31 -17.71
N ASN A 434 -4.46 4.22 -18.98
CA ASN A 434 -5.52 3.31 -19.46
C ASN A 434 -5.17 1.82 -19.44
N LYS A 435 -3.90 1.45 -19.21
CA LYS A 435 -3.46 0.05 -19.18
C LYS A 435 -2.90 -0.33 -17.80
N PRO A 436 -3.08 -1.58 -17.36
CA PRO A 436 -2.44 -2.06 -16.15
C PRO A 436 -0.92 -1.93 -16.28
N LEU A 437 -0.27 -1.53 -15.19
CA LEU A 437 1.18 -1.61 -15.10
C LEU A 437 1.59 -3.09 -15.14
N ALA A 438 2.73 -3.37 -15.73
CA ALA A 438 3.38 -4.67 -15.65
C ALA A 438 4.80 -4.48 -15.11
N GLY A 439 5.56 -5.59 -14.99
CA GLY A 439 7.00 -5.51 -14.78
C GLY A 439 7.38 -4.65 -13.58
N LEU A 440 6.66 -4.83 -12.46
CA LEU A 440 7.01 -4.18 -11.22
C LEU A 440 8.44 -4.60 -10.84
N SER A 441 9.22 -3.65 -10.35
CA SER A 441 10.55 -3.85 -9.80
C SER A 441 10.81 -2.84 -8.68
N LEU A 442 11.84 -3.11 -7.89
CA LEU A 442 12.32 -2.20 -6.85
C LEU A 442 13.70 -1.71 -7.22
N ARG A 443 13.88 -0.41 -7.10
CA ARG A 443 15.17 0.24 -7.29
C ARG A 443 15.64 0.77 -5.95
N ALA A 444 16.75 0.21 -5.46
CA ALA A 444 17.44 0.73 -4.29
C ALA A 444 18.28 1.97 -4.67
N ARG A 445 18.45 2.89 -3.72
CA ARG A 445 19.19 4.16 -3.90
C ARG A 445 20.30 4.27 -2.87
N ALA A 446 21.31 5.08 -3.20
CA ALA A 446 22.47 5.35 -2.35
C ALA A 446 22.12 5.89 -0.94
N ASP A 447 20.97 6.54 -0.80
CA ASP A 447 20.47 7.07 0.48
C ASP A 447 19.68 6.03 1.29
N GLY A 448 19.61 4.78 0.84
CA GLY A 448 18.86 3.69 1.45
C GLY A 448 17.35 3.74 1.18
N SER A 449 16.87 4.71 0.39
CA SER A 449 15.46 4.76 -0.04
C SER A 449 15.20 3.85 -1.23
N TYR A 450 13.91 3.57 -1.50
CA TYR A 450 13.47 2.70 -2.58
C TYR A 450 12.52 3.44 -3.49
N ARG A 451 12.61 3.10 -4.78
CA ARG A 451 11.60 3.41 -5.77
C ARG A 451 10.90 2.14 -6.20
N ILE A 452 9.58 2.23 -6.32
CA ILE A 452 8.80 1.24 -7.04
C ILE A 452 8.80 1.66 -8.49
N VAL A 453 9.24 0.78 -9.37
CA VAL A 453 9.24 1.02 -10.81
C VAL A 453 8.27 0.05 -11.44
N ALA A 454 7.40 0.55 -12.31
CA ALA A 454 6.51 -0.29 -13.09
C ALA A 454 6.70 0.04 -14.58
N SER A 455 6.70 -1.00 -15.41
CA SER A 455 6.95 -0.89 -16.84
C SER A 455 5.77 -1.42 -17.67
N ALA A 456 5.55 -0.80 -18.81
CA ALA A 456 4.52 -1.11 -19.80
C ALA A 456 3.07 -0.73 -19.42
N PRO A 457 2.35 -0.01 -20.31
CA PRO A 457 2.85 0.62 -21.53
C PRO A 457 3.75 1.84 -21.25
N GLU A 458 3.68 2.37 -20.03
CA GLU A 458 4.45 3.53 -19.57
C GLU A 458 5.52 3.08 -18.58
N LEU A 459 6.58 3.87 -18.44
CA LEU A 459 7.54 3.72 -17.36
C LEU A 459 7.17 4.70 -16.26
N ILE A 460 6.82 4.19 -15.08
CA ILE A 460 6.53 5.02 -13.90
C ILE A 460 7.50 4.70 -12.77
N GLU A 461 7.89 5.73 -12.02
CA GLU A 461 8.62 5.57 -10.76
C GLU A 461 7.88 6.27 -9.63
N LEU A 462 7.71 5.54 -8.53
CA LEU A 462 7.12 6.03 -7.29
C LEU A 462 8.21 6.06 -6.21
N ASP A 463 8.51 7.22 -5.65
CA ASP A 463 9.33 7.30 -4.43
C ASP A 463 8.49 6.82 -3.24
N VAL A 464 9.06 5.93 -2.43
CA VAL A 464 8.46 5.47 -1.16
C VAL A 464 8.98 6.35 -0.03
N LEU A 465 8.23 7.39 0.33
CA LEU A 465 8.68 8.41 1.29
C LEU A 465 7.97 8.25 2.64
N PRO A 466 8.71 8.30 3.76
CA PRO A 466 8.08 8.33 5.08
C PRO A 466 7.13 9.53 5.22
N ASN A 467 5.88 9.27 5.61
CA ASN A 467 4.93 10.31 5.89
C ASN A 467 5.29 10.97 7.23
N ARG A 468 5.95 12.13 7.18
CA ARG A 468 6.36 12.86 8.39
C ARG A 468 5.17 13.19 9.29
N ILE A 469 3.99 13.46 8.72
CA ILE A 469 2.78 13.75 9.51
C ILE A 469 2.33 12.50 10.29
N PHE A 470 2.53 11.31 9.72
CA PHE A 470 2.18 10.06 10.38
C PHE A 470 2.90 9.92 11.73
N ALA A 471 4.20 10.18 11.81
CA ALA A 471 4.95 10.12 13.08
C ALA A 471 4.40 11.07 14.16
N TRP A 472 3.92 12.26 13.74
CA TRP A 472 3.39 13.29 14.64
C TRP A 472 1.88 13.20 14.86
N ARG A 473 1.20 12.23 14.26
CA ARG A 473 -0.27 12.20 14.17
C ARG A 473 -0.96 12.21 15.54
N TYR A 474 -0.40 11.53 16.54
CA TYR A 474 -0.94 11.53 17.91
C TYR A 474 -0.69 12.86 18.62
N PHE A 475 0.43 13.53 18.35
CA PHE A 475 0.73 14.85 18.91
C PHE A 475 -0.14 15.93 18.29
N LEU A 476 -0.25 15.95 16.95
CA LEU A 476 -1.13 16.86 16.22
C LEU A 476 -2.59 16.70 16.67
N LEU A 477 -3.01 15.46 16.91
CA LEU A 477 -4.32 15.16 17.47
C LEU A 477 -4.48 15.71 18.89
N ALA A 478 -3.53 15.45 19.78
CA ALA A 478 -3.59 15.97 21.15
C ALA A 478 -3.68 17.50 21.15
N GLY A 479 -2.93 18.16 20.24
CA GLY A 479 -3.03 19.59 20.00
C GLY A 479 -4.41 20.04 19.52
N ALA A 480 -4.99 19.35 18.53
CA ALA A 480 -6.34 19.65 18.02
C ALA A 480 -7.42 19.45 19.09
N PHE A 481 -7.34 18.36 19.87
CA PHE A 481 -8.23 18.09 21.00
C PHE A 481 -8.13 19.20 22.04
N PHE A 482 -6.92 19.59 22.41
CA PHE A 482 -6.69 20.66 23.37
C PHE A 482 -7.24 21.99 22.85
N GLY A 483 -7.01 22.31 21.58
CA GLY A 483 -7.57 23.49 20.93
C GLY A 483 -9.09 23.53 20.95
N LEU A 484 -9.75 22.43 20.59
CA LEU A 484 -11.22 22.33 20.62
C LEU A 484 -11.75 22.41 22.05
N PHE A 485 -11.09 21.74 23.00
CA PHE A 485 -11.42 21.82 24.41
C PHE A 485 -11.36 23.26 24.92
N CYS A 486 -10.28 23.98 24.63
CA CYS A 486 -10.15 25.40 24.98
C CYS A 486 -11.26 26.23 24.34
N ALA A 487 -11.52 26.08 23.04
CA ALA A 487 -12.57 26.82 22.34
C ALA A 487 -13.96 26.61 22.98
N VAL A 488 -14.31 25.35 23.25
CA VAL A 488 -15.58 24.99 23.89
C VAL A 488 -15.65 25.49 25.33
N PHE A 489 -14.55 25.38 26.08
CA PHE A 489 -14.45 25.91 27.44
C PHE A 489 -14.67 27.43 27.48
N PHE A 490 -14.01 28.17 26.58
CA PHE A 490 -14.15 29.63 26.49
C PHE A 490 -15.55 30.04 26.04
N ALA A 491 -16.11 29.40 25.01
CA ALA A 491 -17.48 29.68 24.57
C ALA A 491 -18.49 29.44 25.69
N ASN A 492 -18.35 28.32 26.41
CA ASN A 492 -19.20 28.01 27.56
C ASN A 492 -19.05 29.03 28.69
N ARG A 493 -17.82 29.48 28.97
CA ARG A 493 -17.56 30.54 29.95
C ARG A 493 -18.16 31.87 29.53
N MET A 494 -18.12 32.24 28.25
CA MET A 494 -18.78 33.44 27.73
C MET A 494 -20.30 33.36 27.90
N VAL A 495 -20.91 32.21 27.59
CA VAL A 495 -22.35 31.99 27.79
C VAL A 495 -22.70 32.03 29.28
N ALA A 496 -21.91 31.40 30.15
CA ALA A 496 -22.10 31.41 31.59
C ALA A 496 -22.01 32.84 32.16
N ASN A 497 -20.96 33.59 31.80
CA ASN A 497 -20.80 34.99 32.18
C ASN A 497 -21.95 35.86 31.67
N SER A 498 -22.40 35.65 30.43
CA SER A 498 -23.54 36.38 29.87
C SER A 498 -24.83 36.08 30.63
N ARG A 499 -25.06 34.83 31.07
CA ARG A 499 -26.22 34.44 31.87
C ARG A 499 -26.14 35.01 33.29
N GLU A 500 -24.98 34.97 33.91
CA GLU A 500 -24.75 35.55 35.23
C GLU A 500 -24.97 37.07 35.20
N ASN A 501 -24.40 37.77 34.22
CA ASN A 501 -24.65 39.20 34.00
C ASN A 501 -26.12 39.50 33.74
N HIS A 502 -26.82 38.65 32.98
CA HIS A 502 -28.26 38.79 32.77
C HIS A 502 -29.06 38.59 34.06
N GLN A 503 -28.72 37.59 34.88
CA GLN A 503 -29.35 37.34 36.18
C GLN A 503 -29.09 38.47 37.18
N ILE A 504 -27.86 38.98 37.25
CA ILE A 504 -27.52 40.15 38.07
C ILE A 504 -28.32 41.37 37.60
N GLY A 505 -28.42 41.59 36.29
CA GLY A 505 -29.28 42.62 35.72
C GLY A 505 -30.74 42.47 36.13
N GLN A 506 -31.30 41.26 36.04
CA GLN A 506 -32.66 40.94 36.49
C GLN A 506 -32.85 41.17 38.02
N MET A 507 -31.87 40.79 38.85
CA MET A 507 -31.94 41.01 40.30
C MET A 507 -31.87 42.50 40.67
N MET A 508 -30.99 43.25 40.02
CA MET A 508 -30.90 44.71 40.14
C MET A 508 -32.23 45.38 39.75
N LEU A 509 -32.89 44.84 38.71
CA LEU A 509 -34.21 45.28 38.26
C LEU A 509 -35.37 44.77 39.13
N GLY A 510 -35.18 43.76 39.99
CA GLY A 510 -36.26 43.17 40.79
C GLY A 510 -36.35 43.70 42.22
N HIS A 511 -35.22 44.02 42.85
CA HIS A 511 -35.16 44.10 44.33
C HIS A 511 -34.43 45.32 44.91
N THR A 512 -34.11 46.31 44.09
CA THR A 512 -33.49 47.55 44.59
C THR A 512 -34.55 48.60 44.94
N ARG A 513 -34.28 49.40 46.00
CA ARG A 513 -35.08 50.61 46.32
C ARG A 513 -34.76 51.79 45.40
N ILE A 514 -33.70 51.66 44.60
CA ILE A 514 -33.24 52.64 43.64
C ILE A 514 -33.96 52.39 42.33
N GLY A 515 -34.47 53.41 41.68
CA GLY A 515 -35.05 53.29 40.34
C GLY A 515 -33.99 52.93 39.32
N VAL A 516 -34.16 51.84 38.59
CA VAL A 516 -33.22 51.38 37.55
C VAL A 516 -33.99 51.20 36.24
N ALA A 517 -33.52 51.83 35.16
CA ALA A 517 -33.93 51.56 33.80
C ALA A 517 -32.72 51.22 32.93
N LYS A 518 -32.92 50.27 32.02
CA LYS A 518 -32.01 49.95 30.92
C LYS A 518 -32.59 50.55 29.65
N ILE A 519 -31.85 51.46 29.05
CA ILE A 519 -32.23 52.17 27.84
C ILE A 519 -31.35 51.65 26.70
N THR A 520 -31.94 51.38 25.54
CA THR A 520 -31.21 50.93 24.34
C THR A 520 -30.46 52.11 23.71
N GLN A 521 -29.49 51.83 22.84
CA GLN A 521 -28.81 52.90 22.08
C GLN A 521 -29.77 53.70 21.18
N SER A 522 -30.93 53.15 20.81
CA SER A 522 -31.99 53.84 20.06
C SER A 522 -32.85 54.79 20.92
N GLY A 523 -32.62 54.84 22.24
CA GLY A 523 -33.41 55.63 23.18
C GLY A 523 -34.72 54.96 23.60
N GLU A 524 -34.86 53.65 23.44
CA GLU A 524 -36.05 52.90 23.87
C GLU A 524 -35.84 52.30 25.25
N ILE A 525 -36.89 52.24 26.07
CA ILE A 525 -36.79 51.61 27.39
C ILE A 525 -36.86 50.09 27.24
N GLY A 526 -35.71 49.43 27.39
CA GLY A 526 -35.59 47.98 27.27
C GLY A 526 -36.12 47.23 28.49
N SER A 527 -35.87 47.73 29.70
CA SER A 527 -36.39 47.17 30.96
C SER A 527 -36.26 48.17 32.10
N PHE A 528 -37.15 48.15 33.07
CA PHE A 528 -37.10 49.01 34.26
C PHE A 528 -37.55 48.25 35.50
N ASN A 529 -37.28 48.78 36.70
CA ASN A 529 -37.80 48.23 37.94
C ASN A 529 -39.02 48.98 38.48
N PRO A 530 -39.89 48.33 39.28
CA PRO A 530 -41.04 48.99 39.89
C PRO A 530 -40.68 50.14 40.86
N ALA A 531 -39.44 50.18 41.36
CA ALA A 531 -38.98 51.30 42.19
C ALA A 531 -38.89 52.59 41.37
N LEU A 532 -38.44 52.54 40.12
CA LEU A 532 -38.37 53.70 39.23
C LEU A 532 -39.75 54.28 38.94
N LEU A 533 -40.72 53.41 38.62
CA LEU A 533 -42.10 53.85 38.37
C LEU A 533 -42.71 54.55 39.59
N ARG A 534 -42.46 54.02 40.79
CA ARG A 534 -42.94 54.62 42.04
C ARG A 534 -42.24 55.93 42.38
N LEU A 535 -40.93 56.02 42.16
CA LEU A 535 -40.15 57.24 42.45
C LEU A 535 -40.52 58.41 41.54
N LEU A 536 -40.90 58.11 40.29
CA LEU A 536 -41.22 59.12 39.29
C LEU A 536 -42.72 59.26 39.01
N GLU A 537 -43.57 58.49 39.69
CA GLU A 537 -45.03 58.46 39.48
C GLU A 537 -45.43 58.34 37.99
N ILE A 538 -44.66 57.58 37.21
CA ILE A 538 -44.90 57.37 35.78
C ILE A 538 -45.69 56.09 35.54
N ALA A 539 -46.55 56.10 34.51
CA ALA A 539 -47.24 54.90 34.04
C ALA A 539 -46.24 53.83 33.57
N GLU A 540 -46.61 52.56 33.69
CA GLU A 540 -45.76 51.44 33.27
C GLU A 540 -45.50 51.53 31.75
N PRO A 541 -44.26 51.79 31.31
CA PRO A 541 -43.98 51.99 29.90
C PRO A 541 -43.98 50.65 29.16
N THR A 542 -44.37 50.67 27.90
CA THR A 542 -44.28 49.52 27.01
C THR A 542 -42.84 49.32 26.50
N LYS A 543 -42.51 48.11 26.06
CA LYS A 543 -41.15 47.68 25.66
C LYS A 543 -40.51 48.50 24.51
N ASN A 544 -41.29 49.36 23.86
CA ASN A 544 -40.85 50.20 22.75
C ASN A 544 -41.08 51.70 23.01
N ASP A 545 -41.49 52.08 24.21
CA ASP A 545 -41.67 53.49 24.53
C ASP A 545 -40.30 54.16 24.54
N ARG A 546 -40.21 55.29 23.85
CA ARG A 546 -38.97 56.07 23.80
C ARG A 546 -38.85 56.93 25.05
N ILE A 547 -37.62 57.19 25.48
CA ILE A 547 -37.32 57.96 26.69
C ILE A 547 -38.00 59.33 26.70
N GLU A 548 -38.17 59.97 25.54
CA GLU A 548 -38.81 61.27 25.41
C GLU A 548 -40.30 61.21 25.76
N THR A 549 -40.94 60.05 25.53
CA THR A 549 -42.35 59.83 25.87
C THR A 549 -42.50 59.47 27.35
N VAL A 550 -41.64 58.59 27.86
CA VAL A 550 -41.74 58.11 29.25
C VAL A 550 -41.33 59.16 30.27
N PHE A 551 -40.33 59.98 29.95
CA PHE A 551 -39.82 61.04 30.83
C PHE A 551 -40.23 62.44 30.39
N ALA A 552 -41.30 62.58 29.60
CA ALA A 552 -41.78 63.88 29.10
C ALA A 552 -42.01 64.93 30.21
N ASN A 553 -42.38 64.47 31.41
CA ASN A 553 -42.60 65.34 32.58
C ASN A 553 -41.31 65.68 33.36
N TYR A 554 -40.16 65.16 32.93
CA TYR A 554 -38.86 65.27 33.59
C TYR A 554 -37.75 65.70 32.59
N PRO A 555 -37.83 66.92 32.03
CA PRO A 555 -36.92 67.37 30.97
C PRO A 555 -35.44 67.37 31.40
N ASP A 556 -35.15 67.68 32.66
CA ASP A 556 -33.78 67.66 33.20
C ASP A 556 -33.20 66.23 33.28
N LEU A 557 -34.05 65.25 33.60
CA LEU A 557 -33.67 63.83 33.62
C LEU A 557 -33.48 63.32 32.19
N GLN A 558 -34.36 63.70 31.27
CA GLN A 558 -34.25 63.34 29.86
C GLN A 558 -32.94 63.88 29.25
N GLN A 559 -32.60 65.14 29.49
CA GLN A 559 -31.34 65.73 29.02
C GLN A 559 -30.12 65.02 29.64
N SER A 560 -30.21 64.63 30.92
CA SER A 560 -29.15 63.88 31.59
C SER A 560 -28.98 62.47 31.00
N ILE A 561 -30.08 61.79 30.65
CA ILE A 561 -30.08 60.50 29.95
C ILE A 561 -29.46 60.65 28.55
N ASP A 562 -29.85 61.67 27.78
CA ASP A 562 -29.31 61.93 26.44
C ASP A 562 -27.81 62.19 26.47
N ASN A 563 -27.34 62.96 27.47
CA ASN A 563 -25.92 63.22 27.66
C ASN A 563 -25.16 61.94 28.02
N ALA A 564 -25.71 61.12 28.92
CA ALA A 564 -25.13 59.83 29.30
C ALA A 564 -25.10 58.82 28.14
N MET A 565 -26.13 58.81 27.30
CA MET A 565 -26.16 58.00 26.08
C MET A 565 -25.09 58.42 25.07
N LYS A 566 -24.85 59.73 24.92
CA LYS A 566 -23.80 60.26 24.03
C LYS A 566 -22.39 59.97 24.55
N SER A 567 -22.18 60.02 25.87
CA SER A 567 -20.88 59.70 26.48
C SER A 567 -20.65 58.20 26.68
N ASN A 568 -21.71 57.39 26.62
CA ASN A 568 -21.70 55.96 26.98
C ASN A 568 -21.24 55.71 28.43
N GLU A 569 -21.48 56.68 29.33
CA GLU A 569 -21.18 56.58 30.76
C GLU A 569 -22.46 56.33 31.58
N PRO A 570 -22.39 55.56 32.68
CA PRO A 570 -23.54 55.34 33.54
C PRO A 570 -23.97 56.65 34.24
N LEU A 571 -25.26 56.99 34.15
CA LEU A 571 -25.84 58.14 34.85
C LEU A 571 -26.24 57.74 36.29
N GLU A 572 -25.59 58.33 37.29
CA GLU A 572 -26.05 58.29 38.67
C GLU A 572 -26.63 59.66 39.05
N GLN A 573 -27.96 59.76 39.05
CA GLN A 573 -28.66 61.01 39.38
C GLN A 573 -29.44 60.85 40.68
N LYS A 574 -29.04 61.62 41.69
CA LYS A 574 -29.78 61.70 42.96
C LYS A 574 -31.01 62.58 42.74
N ILE A 575 -32.19 61.97 42.72
CA ILE A 575 -33.46 62.71 42.68
C ILE A 575 -33.68 63.27 44.09
N VAL A 576 -33.54 64.58 44.25
CA VAL A 576 -33.87 65.27 45.50
C VAL A 576 -35.39 65.43 45.53
N GLU A 577 -36.06 64.81 46.51
CA GLU A 577 -37.51 64.94 46.70
C GLU A 577 -37.93 66.42 46.67
N LYS A 578 -38.97 66.75 45.89
CA LYS A 578 -39.64 68.05 46.01
C LYS A 578 -40.26 68.15 47.41
N PRO A 579 -40.02 69.22 48.18
CA PRO A 579 -40.81 69.48 49.37
C PRO A 579 -42.18 70.03 48.92
N GLN A 580 -43.28 69.40 49.33
CA GLN A 580 -44.40 70.07 50.01
C GLN A 580 -45.62 69.16 50.22
N LEU A 581 -46.00 69.02 51.50
CA LEU A 581 -47.41 69.02 51.89
C LEU A 581 -47.53 69.66 53.29
N SER A 582 -47.77 70.96 53.30
CA SER A 582 -48.13 71.71 54.50
C SER A 582 -49.60 71.45 54.82
N VAL A 583 -49.88 70.59 55.79
CA VAL A 583 -51.22 70.45 56.38
C VAL A 583 -51.32 71.42 57.56
N ARG A 584 -52.20 72.41 57.40
CA ARG A 584 -52.58 73.39 58.43
C ARG A 584 -53.68 72.73 59.29
N LEU A 585 -53.39 72.41 60.55
CA LEU A 585 -54.40 72.04 61.55
C LEU A 585 -54.58 73.22 62.51
N SER A 586 -55.81 73.71 62.64
CA SER A 586 -56.22 74.68 63.67
C SER A 586 -56.69 73.95 64.93
N PRO A 587 -56.56 74.56 66.12
CA PRO A 587 -56.70 73.88 67.41
C PRO A 587 -58.16 73.72 67.86
N ILE A 588 -58.43 72.63 68.57
CA ILE A 588 -59.54 72.56 69.53
C ILE A 588 -58.88 72.52 70.92
N GLU A 589 -58.92 73.65 71.61
CA GLU A 589 -58.81 73.67 73.07
C GLU A 589 -60.17 73.28 73.66
N SER A 590 -60.11 72.26 74.51
CA SER A 590 -61.08 71.99 75.56
C SER A 590 -61.04 73.12 76.59
N THR A 591 -62.18 73.69 76.92
CA THR A 591 -62.36 74.30 78.24
C THR A 591 -62.43 73.18 79.28
N GLY A 592 -61.70 73.35 80.38
CA GLY A 592 -61.88 72.62 81.62
C GLY A 592 -63.29 72.82 82.21
N ASN A 593 -63.57 72.30 83.40
CA ASN A 593 -62.69 72.35 84.58
C ASN A 593 -61.62 71.27 84.70
#